data_AF-A0A1H2A833-F1
#
_entry.id   AF-A0A1H2A833-F1
#
_cell.length_a   1.000
_cell.length_b   1.000
_cell.length_c   1.000
_cell.angle_alpha   90.00
_cell.angle_beta   90.00
_cell.angle_gamma   90.00
#
_symmetry.space_group_name_H-M   'P 1'
#
loop_
_entity.id
_entity.type
_entity.pdbx_description
1 polymer ?
#
loop_
_entity_poly.entity_id
_entity_poly.type
_entity_poly.pdbx_seq_one_letter_code
_entity_poly.pdbx_strand_id
1 'polypeptide(L)'
;MPVSRHSAEEKAAAVERYRLEGPTVAAEQYGVTKSTIKDWADKAGVRTVRTASTRAATEARAFDLKLKRQQAIELLMNEGLELLHDIRKPYKDVVVGGKDNVATEFMREKPSFVDRKNIMTASTTAFASAARLAAIDATTASDLTEKRKDLLTRMGEQLGFKPFEDDHIEEVPDVSFGDPSEATDGDLSETVGLPAELE
;
A
#
# COMPACT_ATOMS: atom_id res chain seq x y z
N MET A 1 0.05 48.57 -31.72
CA MET A 1 0.49 47.25 -31.18
C MET A 1 1.84 47.45 -30.51
N PRO A 2 2.01 47.20 -29.20
CA PRO A 2 3.32 47.24 -28.58
C PRO A 2 4.20 46.14 -29.17
N VAL A 3 5.39 46.50 -29.65
CA VAL A 3 6.37 45.57 -30.19
C VAL A 3 6.89 44.71 -29.04
N SER A 4 6.75 43.39 -29.12
CA SER A 4 7.22 42.53 -28.03
C SER A 4 8.74 42.65 -27.90
N ARG A 5 9.24 42.90 -26.68
CA ARG A 5 10.68 43.11 -26.39
C ARG A 5 11.62 41.98 -26.84
N HIS A 6 11.09 40.79 -27.13
CA HIS A 6 11.87 39.61 -27.50
C HIS A 6 11.40 39.07 -28.83
N SER A 7 12.35 38.76 -29.72
CA SER A 7 12.08 38.17 -31.03
C SER A 7 11.55 36.74 -30.87
N ALA A 8 10.93 36.20 -31.92
CA ALA A 8 10.45 34.81 -31.90
C ALA A 8 11.62 33.80 -31.79
N GLU A 9 12.75 34.12 -32.42
CA GLU A 9 13.97 33.30 -32.38
C GLU A 9 14.60 33.29 -30.99
N GLU A 10 14.69 34.44 -30.32
CA GLU A 10 15.18 34.53 -28.93
C GLU A 10 14.33 33.71 -27.97
N LYS A 11 13.00 33.74 -28.14
CA LYS A 11 12.08 32.92 -27.34
C LYS A 11 12.33 31.43 -27.55
N ALA A 12 12.48 31.00 -28.81
CA ALA A 12 12.76 29.60 -29.13
C ALA A 12 14.11 29.13 -28.55
N ALA A 13 15.16 29.96 -28.69
CA ALA A 13 16.48 29.67 -28.15
C ALA A 13 16.49 29.61 -26.61
N ALA A 14 15.75 30.50 -25.95
CA ALA A 14 15.58 30.48 -24.49
C ALA A 14 14.82 29.23 -24.01
N VAL A 15 13.80 28.78 -24.75
CA VAL A 15 13.04 27.56 -24.44
C VAL A 15 13.88 26.29 -24.63
N GLU A 16 14.70 26.20 -25.68
CA GLU A 16 15.63 25.07 -25.85
C GLU A 16 16.70 25.04 -24.75
N ARG A 17 17.23 26.21 -24.36
CA ARG A 17 18.16 26.29 -23.23
C ARG A 17 17.50 25.88 -21.91
N TYR A 18 16.25 26.32 -21.69
CA TYR A 18 15.43 25.92 -20.54
C TYR A 18 15.23 24.40 -20.50
N ARG A 19 15.00 23.77 -21.65
CA ARG A 19 14.89 22.31 -21.77
C ARG A 19 16.15 21.60 -21.29
N LEU A 20 17.31 22.01 -21.80
CA LEU A 20 18.60 21.33 -21.58
C LEU A 20 19.21 21.61 -20.20
N GLU A 21 19.26 22.87 -19.78
CA GLU A 21 20.09 23.34 -18.64
C GLU A 21 19.25 23.91 -17.49
N GLY A 22 17.99 24.25 -17.75
CA GLY A 22 17.04 24.68 -16.74
C GLY A 22 16.78 26.20 -16.67
N PRO A 23 15.83 26.63 -15.83
CA PRO A 23 15.32 28.00 -15.79
C PRO A 23 16.34 29.05 -15.35
N THR A 24 17.29 28.68 -14.48
CA THR A 24 18.27 29.64 -13.97
C THR A 24 19.26 30.03 -15.05
N VAL A 25 19.83 29.06 -15.77
CA VAL A 25 20.83 29.31 -16.83
C VAL A 25 20.19 30.05 -18.01
N ALA A 26 18.98 29.65 -18.41
CA ALA A 26 18.25 30.36 -19.47
C ALA A 26 17.92 31.81 -19.07
N ALA A 27 17.55 32.08 -17.81
CA ALA A 27 17.27 33.43 -17.34
C ALA A 27 18.51 34.34 -17.33
N GLU A 28 19.64 33.80 -16.87
CA GLU A 28 20.91 34.53 -16.82
C GLU A 28 21.44 34.86 -18.22
N GLN A 29 21.33 33.92 -19.17
CA GLN A 29 21.87 34.08 -20.52
C GLN A 29 21.07 35.05 -21.39
N TYR A 30 19.74 35.05 -21.27
CA TYR A 30 18.87 35.87 -22.12
C TYR A 30 18.34 37.12 -21.41
N GLY A 31 18.73 37.36 -20.15
CA GLY A 31 18.29 38.53 -19.36
C GLY A 31 16.79 38.58 -19.12
N VAL A 32 16.12 37.42 -19.14
CA VAL A 32 14.66 37.29 -19.02
C VAL A 32 14.33 36.65 -17.68
N THR A 33 13.24 37.07 -17.03
CA THR A 33 12.85 36.47 -15.75
C THR A 33 12.53 34.99 -15.90
N LYS A 34 12.83 34.20 -14.85
CA LYS A 34 12.55 32.75 -14.82
C LYS A 34 11.06 32.45 -15.07
N SER A 35 10.17 33.31 -14.58
CA SER A 35 8.71 33.19 -14.78
C SER A 35 8.36 33.29 -16.26
N THR A 36 8.92 34.27 -16.97
CA THR A 36 8.61 34.51 -18.38
C THR A 36 9.11 33.37 -19.28
N ILE A 37 10.31 32.85 -19.02
CA ILE A 37 10.83 31.68 -19.76
C ILE A 37 9.98 30.44 -19.48
N LYS A 38 9.53 30.26 -18.23
CA LYS A 38 8.60 29.17 -17.87
C LYS A 38 7.29 29.29 -18.63
N ASP A 39 6.69 30.49 -18.71
CA ASP A 39 5.45 30.71 -19.46
C ASP A 39 5.62 30.41 -20.96
N TRP A 40 6.78 30.73 -21.54
CA TRP A 40 7.09 30.38 -22.93
C TRP A 40 7.25 28.87 -23.12
N ALA A 41 7.95 28.20 -22.20
CA ALA A 41 8.12 26.76 -22.24
C ALA A 41 6.80 26.02 -22.05
N ASP A 42 5.94 26.47 -21.13
CA ASP A 42 4.61 25.91 -20.89
C ASP A 42 3.72 26.07 -22.14
N LYS A 43 3.75 27.24 -22.80
CA LYS A 43 3.05 27.47 -24.09
C LYS A 43 3.61 26.62 -25.23
N ALA A 44 4.90 26.33 -25.22
CA ALA A 44 5.56 25.46 -26.20
C ALA A 44 5.42 23.96 -25.84
N GLY A 45 4.80 23.61 -24.70
CA GLY A 45 4.71 22.24 -24.21
C GLY A 45 6.05 21.63 -23.76
N VAL A 46 7.08 22.44 -23.59
CA VAL A 46 8.44 22.01 -23.24
C VAL A 46 8.60 21.97 -21.72
N ARG A 47 8.93 20.79 -21.19
CA ARG A 47 9.27 20.63 -19.77
C ARG A 47 10.78 20.52 -19.57
N THR A 48 11.26 21.01 -18.43
CA THR A 48 12.66 20.89 -18.01
C THR A 48 13.06 19.46 -17.72
N VAL A 49 14.24 19.04 -18.18
CA VAL A 49 14.84 17.72 -17.89
C VAL A 49 14.90 17.43 -16.38
N ARG A 50 15.09 18.46 -15.54
CA ARG A 50 15.10 18.33 -14.07
C ARG A 50 13.78 17.76 -13.51
N THR A 51 12.63 18.11 -14.10
CA THR A 51 11.33 17.62 -13.61
C THR A 51 11.08 16.15 -13.96
N ALA A 52 11.53 15.70 -15.14
CA ALA A 52 11.45 14.30 -15.53
C ALA A 52 12.36 13.41 -14.65
N SER A 53 13.59 13.85 -14.38
CA SER A 53 14.53 13.14 -13.48
C SER A 53 14.02 13.08 -12.04
N THR A 54 13.45 14.17 -11.52
CA THR A 54 12.90 14.20 -10.16
C THR A 54 11.68 13.28 -10.02
N ARG A 55 10.80 13.24 -11.03
CA ARG A 55 9.65 12.34 -11.03
C ARG A 55 10.09 10.88 -11.06
N ALA A 56 10.98 10.51 -11.98
CA ALA A 56 11.51 9.14 -12.07
C ALA A 56 12.21 8.72 -10.77
N ALA A 57 13.00 9.61 -10.16
CA ALA A 57 13.63 9.35 -8.87
C ALA A 57 12.61 9.18 -7.73
N THR A 58 11.52 9.95 -7.76
CA THR A 58 10.43 9.84 -6.78
C THR A 58 9.67 8.53 -6.94
N GLU A 59 9.38 8.13 -8.17
CA GLU A 59 8.71 6.85 -8.50
C GLU A 59 9.58 5.66 -8.08
N ALA A 60 10.88 5.69 -8.39
CA ALA A 60 11.83 4.67 -7.96
C ALA A 60 11.89 4.57 -6.42
N ARG A 61 11.99 5.71 -5.73
CA ARG A 61 12.00 5.74 -4.26
C ARG A 61 10.70 5.20 -3.66
N ALA A 62 9.55 5.50 -4.27
CA ALA A 62 8.27 4.97 -3.82
C ALA A 62 8.21 3.44 -3.95
N PHE A 63 8.74 2.89 -5.05
CA PHE A 63 8.87 1.46 -5.25
C PHE A 63 9.79 0.82 -4.20
N ASP A 64 10.98 1.40 -3.96
CA ASP A 64 11.92 0.90 -2.95
C ASP A 64 11.32 0.89 -1.55
N LEU A 65 10.57 1.94 -1.19
CA LEU A 65 9.88 2.02 0.10
C LEU A 65 8.79 0.97 0.23
N LYS A 66 8.07 0.67 -0.85
CA LYS A 66 7.08 -0.42 -0.88
C LYS A 66 7.77 -1.77 -0.65
N LEU A 67 8.86 -2.04 -1.35
CA LEU A 67 9.62 -3.29 -1.20
C LEU A 67 10.14 -3.45 0.23
N LYS A 68 10.73 -2.40 0.81
CA LYS A 68 11.22 -2.43 2.21
C LYS A 68 10.10 -2.67 3.21
N ARG A 69 8.90 -2.11 2.98
CA ARG A 69 7.74 -2.37 3.83
C ARG A 69 7.27 -3.83 3.74
N GLN A 70 7.24 -4.40 2.54
CA GLN A 70 6.90 -5.81 2.37
C GLN A 70 7.90 -6.73 3.09
N GLN A 71 9.20 -6.46 2.98
CA GLN A 71 10.23 -7.19 3.73
C GLN A 71 10.05 -7.05 5.24
N ALA A 72 9.74 -5.85 5.73
CA ALA A 72 9.48 -5.64 7.16
C ALA A 72 8.23 -6.38 7.65
N ILE A 73 7.18 -6.47 6.83
CA ILE A 73 5.97 -7.25 7.15
C ILE A 73 6.33 -8.72 7.30
N GLU A 74 7.07 -9.29 6.35
CA GLU A 74 7.49 -10.70 6.40
C GLU A 74 8.33 -11.00 7.64
N LEU A 75 9.33 -10.16 7.94
CA LEU A 75 10.17 -10.31 9.14
C LEU A 75 9.34 -10.25 10.43
N LEU A 76 8.43 -9.29 10.55
CA LEU A 76 7.58 -9.16 11.74
C LEU A 76 6.61 -10.35 11.91
N MET A 77 6.09 -10.88 10.80
CA MET A 77 5.24 -12.07 10.83
C MET A 77 6.03 -13.30 11.26
N ASN A 78 7.24 -13.50 10.71
CA ASN A 78 8.10 -14.61 11.08
C ASN A 78 8.54 -14.53 12.55
N GLU A 79 8.97 -13.35 13.01
CA GLU A 79 9.34 -13.13 14.41
C GLU A 79 8.16 -13.42 15.36
N GLY A 80 6.96 -12.95 15.01
CA GLY A 80 5.75 -13.24 15.78
C GLY A 80 5.46 -14.75 15.87
N LEU A 81 5.71 -15.50 14.80
CA LEU A 81 5.57 -16.97 14.80
C LEU A 81 6.65 -17.66 15.62
N GLU A 82 7.91 -17.20 15.53
CA GLU A 82 9.02 -17.74 16.31
C GLU A 82 8.79 -17.55 17.81
N LEU A 83 8.33 -16.38 18.24
CA LEU A 83 7.95 -16.12 19.63
C LEU A 83 6.85 -17.07 20.11
N LEU A 84 5.84 -17.33 19.29
CA LEU A 84 4.78 -18.30 19.62
C LEU A 84 5.29 -19.73 19.66
N HIS A 85 6.33 -20.07 18.90
CA HIS A 85 6.97 -21.37 18.96
C HIS A 85 7.82 -21.51 20.25
N ASP A 86 8.51 -20.44 20.65
CA ASP A 86 9.35 -20.39 21.85
C ASP A 86 8.57 -20.55 23.15
N ILE A 87 7.27 -20.22 23.16
CA ILE A 87 6.41 -20.42 24.34
C ILE A 87 6.35 -21.89 24.81
N ARG A 88 6.66 -22.84 23.93
CA ARG A 88 6.65 -24.28 24.20
C ARG A 88 8.04 -24.85 24.49
N LYS A 89 9.10 -24.08 24.26
CA LYS A 89 10.47 -24.55 24.46
C LYS A 89 10.84 -24.52 25.95
N PRO A 90 11.67 -25.46 26.41
CA PRO A 90 12.34 -25.35 27.71
C PRO A 90 13.14 -24.06 27.77
N TYR A 91 13.11 -23.39 28.92
CA TYR A 91 13.83 -22.14 29.12
C TYR A 91 14.61 -22.15 30.43
N LYS A 92 15.68 -21.36 30.43
CA LYS A 92 16.51 -21.10 31.59
C LYS A 92 16.01 -19.83 32.26
N ASP A 93 15.48 -19.97 33.46
CA ASP A 93 15.04 -18.86 34.29
C ASP A 93 16.21 -18.39 35.15
N VAL A 94 16.48 -17.09 35.15
CA VAL A 94 17.52 -16.49 36.00
C VAL A 94 16.86 -15.50 36.92
N VAL A 95 16.71 -15.88 38.18
CA VAL A 95 16.16 -15.02 39.22
C VAL A 95 17.34 -14.35 39.92
N VAL A 96 17.48 -13.04 39.71
CA VAL A 96 18.43 -12.21 40.44
C VAL A 96 17.67 -11.52 41.56
N GLY A 97 18.07 -11.76 42.81
CA GLY A 97 17.38 -11.21 43.96
C GLY A 97 18.25 -11.09 45.21
N GLY A 98 17.67 -10.48 46.24
CA GLY A 98 18.34 -10.23 47.52
C GLY A 98 19.20 -8.96 47.55
N LYS A 99 19.72 -8.64 48.73
CA LYS A 99 20.59 -7.47 48.95
C LYS A 99 21.94 -7.59 48.20
N ASP A 100 22.38 -8.82 47.98
CA ASP A 100 23.69 -9.12 47.40
C ASP A 100 23.63 -9.47 45.89
N ASN A 101 22.46 -9.33 45.24
CA ASN A 101 22.26 -9.59 43.81
C ASN A 101 22.78 -10.95 43.32
N VAL A 102 22.56 -12.01 44.10
CA VAL A 102 22.98 -13.35 43.70
C VAL A 102 22.01 -13.90 42.65
N ALA A 103 22.54 -14.28 41.50
CA ALA A 103 21.79 -14.91 40.44
C ALA A 103 21.61 -16.41 40.73
N THR A 104 20.36 -16.88 40.79
CA THR A 104 20.05 -18.31 40.87
C THR A 104 19.40 -18.75 39.57
N GLU A 105 19.91 -19.84 39.01
CA GLU A 105 19.47 -20.36 37.72
C GLU A 105 18.59 -21.60 37.88
N PHE A 106 17.45 -21.63 37.21
CA PHE A 106 16.53 -22.76 37.22
C PHE A 106 16.19 -23.16 35.79
N MET A 107 16.33 -24.44 35.46
CA MET A 107 15.81 -24.97 34.20
C MET A 107 14.34 -25.33 34.37
N ARG A 108 13.48 -24.80 33.51
CA ARG A 108 12.05 -25.11 33.51
C ARG A 108 11.65 -25.68 32.15
N GLU A 109 10.74 -26.65 32.17
CA GLU A 109 10.20 -27.24 30.95
C GLU A 109 9.41 -26.21 30.11
N LYS A 110 8.81 -25.20 30.76
CA LYS A 110 7.99 -24.18 30.11
C LYS A 110 8.22 -22.80 30.74
N PRO A 111 8.09 -21.70 29.96
CA PRO A 111 8.16 -20.32 30.46
C PRO A 111 7.18 -20.07 31.61
N SER A 112 7.57 -19.20 32.55
CA SER A 112 6.68 -18.75 33.62
C SER A 112 5.42 -18.11 33.04
N PHE A 113 4.33 -18.02 33.82
CA PHE A 113 3.10 -17.39 33.33
C PHE A 113 3.32 -15.94 32.90
N VAL A 114 4.18 -15.21 33.61
CA VAL A 114 4.55 -13.83 33.29
C VAL A 114 5.29 -13.77 31.95
N ASP A 115 6.28 -14.64 31.75
CA ASP A 115 7.06 -14.68 30.50
C ASP A 115 6.18 -15.08 29.32
N ARG A 116 5.30 -16.08 29.48
CA ARG A 116 4.33 -16.46 28.43
C ARG A 116 3.43 -15.30 28.04
N LYS A 117 2.95 -14.52 29.03
CA LYS A 117 2.15 -13.32 28.76
C LYS A 117 2.97 -12.28 27.98
N ASN A 118 4.23 -12.07 28.37
CA ASN A 118 5.12 -11.12 27.68
C ASN A 118 5.39 -11.56 26.24
N ILE A 119 5.71 -12.84 26.01
CA ILE A 119 5.89 -13.44 24.68
C ILE A 119 4.64 -13.25 23.81
N MET A 120 3.46 -13.56 24.36
CA MET A 120 2.18 -13.40 23.64
C MET A 120 1.90 -11.94 23.29
N THR A 121 2.19 -11.02 24.22
CA THR A 121 2.02 -9.57 24.02
C THR A 121 2.98 -9.04 22.95
N ALA A 122 4.23 -9.50 22.96
CA ALA A 122 5.23 -9.16 21.94
C ALA A 122 4.81 -9.69 20.56
N SER A 123 4.37 -10.94 20.47
CA SER A 123 3.87 -11.56 19.22
C SER A 123 2.68 -10.79 18.66
N THR A 124 1.71 -10.43 19.51
CA THR A 124 0.55 -9.62 19.11
C THR A 124 0.96 -8.25 18.60
N THR A 125 1.95 -7.63 19.24
CA THR A 125 2.47 -6.32 18.82
C THR A 125 3.18 -6.40 17.47
N ALA A 126 3.92 -7.48 17.20
CA ALA A 126 4.55 -7.73 15.91
C ALA A 126 3.49 -7.87 14.79
N PHE A 127 2.47 -8.70 15.01
CA PHE A 127 1.37 -8.87 14.04
C PHE A 127 0.57 -7.58 13.83
N ALA A 128 0.28 -6.82 14.89
CA ALA A 128 -0.39 -5.54 14.78
C ALA A 128 0.44 -4.52 13.97
N SER A 129 1.76 -4.52 14.15
CA SER A 129 2.66 -3.65 13.39
C SER A 129 2.72 -4.04 11.92
N ALA A 130 2.78 -5.34 11.63
CA ALA A 130 2.73 -5.87 10.27
C ALA A 130 1.39 -5.52 9.58
N ALA A 131 0.26 -5.67 10.29
CA ALA A 131 -1.06 -5.29 9.78
C ALA A 131 -1.16 -3.78 9.47
N ARG A 132 -0.59 -2.92 10.32
CA ARG A 132 -0.55 -1.47 10.07
C ARG A 132 0.28 -1.13 8.83
N LEU A 133 1.43 -1.77 8.64
CA LEU A 133 2.25 -1.57 7.44
C LEU A 133 1.50 -1.98 6.17
N ALA A 134 0.82 -3.13 6.21
CA ALA A 134 -0.01 -3.61 5.11
C ALA A 134 -1.17 -2.65 4.78
N ALA A 135 -1.79 -2.05 5.80
CA ALA A 135 -2.87 -1.08 5.61
C ALA A 135 -2.39 0.19 4.85
N ILE A 136 -1.17 0.67 5.12
CA ILE A 136 -0.62 1.85 4.40
C ILE A 136 -0.42 1.53 2.91
N ASP A 137 -0.05 0.29 2.57
CA ASP A 137 0.04 -0.14 1.17
C ASP A 137 -1.33 -0.27 0.50
N ALA A 138 -2.34 -0.76 1.23
CA ALA A 138 -3.71 -0.86 0.73
C ALA A 138 -4.34 0.50 0.43
N THR A 139 -4.19 1.48 1.33
CA THR A 139 -4.72 2.85 1.13
C THR A 139 -4.03 3.56 -0.04
N THR A 140 -2.72 3.37 -0.19
CA THR A 140 -1.99 3.92 -1.34
C THR A 140 -2.49 3.32 -2.67
N ALA A 141 -2.84 2.03 -2.68
CA ALA A 141 -3.36 1.36 -3.87
C ALA A 141 -4.77 1.83 -4.23
N SER A 142 -5.68 1.95 -3.25
CA SER A 142 -7.05 2.43 -3.47
C SER A 142 -7.08 3.85 -4.02
N ASP A 143 -6.25 4.74 -3.47
CA ASP A 143 -6.15 6.13 -3.92
C ASP A 143 -5.66 6.24 -5.37
N LEU A 144 -4.78 5.33 -5.80
CA LEU A 144 -4.30 5.27 -7.18
C LEU A 144 -5.37 4.75 -8.14
N THR A 145 -6.18 3.76 -7.73
CA THR A 145 -7.28 3.25 -8.56
C THR A 145 -8.36 4.29 -8.78
N GLU A 146 -8.75 5.05 -7.74
CA GLU A 146 -9.76 6.11 -7.89
C GLU A 146 -9.25 7.25 -8.79
N LYS A 147 -7.99 7.67 -8.63
CA LYS A 147 -7.36 8.66 -9.54
C LYS A 147 -7.28 8.18 -10.99
N ARG A 148 -7.07 6.88 -11.22
CA ARG A 148 -7.07 6.30 -12.58
C ARG A 148 -8.47 6.29 -13.19
N LYS A 149 -9.50 5.95 -12.42
CA LYS A 149 -10.89 6.02 -12.86
C LYS A 149 -11.27 7.44 -13.26
N ASP A 150 -11.00 8.43 -12.40
CA ASP A 150 -11.29 9.85 -12.67
C ASP A 150 -10.57 10.35 -13.94
N LEU A 151 -9.30 9.95 -14.15
CA LEU A 151 -8.57 10.27 -15.38
C LEU A 151 -9.25 9.66 -16.62
N LEU A 152 -9.63 8.38 -16.56
CA LEU A 152 -10.29 7.67 -17.66
C LEU A 152 -11.65 8.28 -17.98
N THR A 153 -12.43 8.65 -16.96
CA THR A 153 -13.71 9.35 -17.11
C THR A 153 -13.51 10.69 -17.84
N ARG A 154 -12.54 11.51 -17.42
CA ARG A 154 -12.23 12.78 -18.10
C ARG A 154 -11.74 12.60 -19.53
N MET A 155 -10.97 11.54 -19.80
CA MET A 155 -10.54 11.23 -21.17
C MET A 155 -11.72 10.75 -22.04
N GLY A 156 -12.64 9.98 -21.47
CA GLY A 156 -13.90 9.59 -22.12
C GLY A 156 -14.73 10.82 -22.49
N GLU A 157 -14.93 11.74 -21.54
CA GLU A 157 -15.65 13.00 -21.76
C GLU A 157 -14.99 13.85 -22.87
N GLN A 158 -13.66 13.95 -22.89
CA GLN A 158 -12.92 14.67 -23.94
C GLN A 158 -13.06 14.03 -25.33
N LEU A 159 -13.24 12.71 -25.40
CA LEU A 159 -13.43 11.98 -26.65
C LEU A 159 -14.92 11.88 -27.07
N GLY A 160 -15.81 12.55 -26.33
CA GLY A 160 -17.25 12.51 -26.58
C GLY A 160 -17.94 11.21 -26.14
N PHE A 161 -17.22 10.37 -25.39
CA PHE A 161 -17.78 9.19 -24.74
C PHE A 161 -18.45 9.66 -23.45
N LYS A 162 -19.78 9.74 -23.44
CA LYS A 162 -20.50 9.91 -22.18
C LYS A 162 -20.25 8.66 -21.32
N PRO A 163 -19.96 8.81 -20.01
CA PRO A 163 -19.98 7.66 -19.13
C PRO A 163 -21.34 6.97 -19.31
N PHE A 164 -21.35 5.63 -19.36
CA PHE A 164 -22.58 4.88 -19.24
C PHE A 164 -23.23 5.35 -17.94
N GLU A 165 -24.28 6.16 -18.04
CA GLU A 165 -25.25 6.29 -16.97
C GLU A 165 -25.76 4.86 -16.77
N ASP A 166 -25.69 4.36 -15.54
CA ASP A 166 -26.37 3.14 -15.08
C ASP A 166 -27.89 3.38 -15.21
N ASP A 167 -28.38 3.51 -16.43
CA ASP A 167 -29.81 3.46 -16.74
C ASP A 167 -30.21 2.00 -16.62
N HIS A 168 -30.75 1.67 -15.45
CA HIS A 168 -31.54 0.48 -15.17
C HIS A 168 -30.81 -0.85 -15.35
N ILE A 169 -29.99 -1.22 -14.36
CA ILE A 169 -30.14 -2.58 -13.84
C ILE A 169 -31.50 -2.58 -13.16
N GLU A 170 -32.55 -3.03 -13.87
CA GLU A 170 -33.78 -3.44 -13.21
C GLU A 170 -33.38 -4.35 -12.05
N GLU A 171 -33.73 -3.95 -10.83
CA GLU A 171 -33.64 -4.81 -9.66
C GLU A 171 -34.24 -6.15 -10.07
N VAL A 172 -33.37 -7.16 -10.22
CA VAL A 172 -33.84 -8.53 -10.38
C VAL A 172 -34.71 -8.77 -9.15
N PRO A 173 -36.00 -9.08 -9.30
CA PRO A 173 -36.90 -9.21 -8.16
C PRO A 173 -36.26 -10.19 -7.19
N ASP A 174 -36.18 -9.74 -5.94
CA ASP A 174 -35.65 -10.46 -4.81
C ASP A 174 -36.23 -11.88 -4.84
N VAL A 175 -35.42 -12.85 -5.28
CA VAL A 175 -35.82 -14.25 -5.24
C VAL A 175 -35.75 -14.61 -3.77
N SER A 176 -36.87 -14.40 -3.10
CA SER A 176 -37.18 -14.90 -1.77
C SER A 176 -36.77 -16.36 -1.71
N PHE A 177 -35.57 -16.61 -1.21
CA PHE A 177 -35.18 -17.92 -0.74
C PHE A 177 -36.06 -18.16 0.48
N GLY A 178 -37.08 -18.99 0.28
CA GLY A 178 -38.03 -19.39 1.31
C GLY A 178 -37.31 -19.74 2.62
N ASP A 179 -37.94 -19.31 3.71
CA ASP A 179 -37.53 -19.57 5.07
C ASP A 179 -37.15 -21.06 5.23
N PRO A 180 -35.91 -21.39 5.64
CA PRO A 180 -35.48 -22.79 5.80
C PRO A 180 -36.19 -23.51 6.95
N SER A 181 -37.10 -22.84 7.68
CA SER A 181 -37.92 -23.47 8.73
C SER A 181 -39.13 -24.26 8.21
N GLU A 182 -39.45 -24.20 6.91
CA GLU A 182 -40.58 -24.94 6.31
C GLU A 182 -40.15 -26.24 5.58
N ALA A 183 -39.05 -26.85 6.02
CA ALA A 183 -38.72 -28.23 5.66
C ALA A 183 -39.70 -29.18 6.36
N THR A 184 -40.79 -29.48 5.67
CA THR A 184 -41.74 -30.55 5.96
C THR A 184 -41.03 -31.84 6.37
N ASP A 185 -41.50 -32.44 7.46
CA ASP A 185 -41.15 -33.75 7.98
C ASP A 185 -41.24 -34.84 6.89
N GLY A 186 -40.15 -35.01 6.15
CA GLY A 186 -39.91 -36.12 5.24
C GLY A 186 -39.31 -37.28 6.01
N ASP A 187 -40.16 -38.25 6.33
CA ASP A 187 -39.85 -39.59 6.82
C ASP A 187 -38.62 -40.20 6.13
N LEU A 188 -37.48 -40.18 6.82
CA LEU A 188 -36.25 -40.89 6.44
C LEU A 188 -36.15 -42.21 7.22
N SER A 189 -37.19 -43.04 7.14
CA SER A 189 -37.10 -44.46 7.45
C SER A 189 -36.69 -45.28 6.21
N GLU A 190 -35.52 -44.98 5.65
CA GLU A 190 -34.88 -45.88 4.68
C GLU A 190 -33.54 -46.40 5.22
N THR A 191 -33.59 -47.67 5.56
CA THR A 191 -32.53 -48.55 6.05
C THR A 191 -31.28 -48.50 5.17
N VAL A 192 -30.15 -48.10 5.74
CA VAL A 192 -28.82 -48.44 5.22
C VAL A 192 -28.09 -49.26 6.27
N GLY A 193 -28.04 -50.57 6.04
CA GLY A 193 -27.34 -51.53 6.87
C GLY A 193 -25.83 -51.26 6.86
N LEU A 194 -25.26 -51.18 8.06
CA LEU A 194 -23.82 -51.28 8.29
C LEU A 194 -23.38 -52.74 8.07
N PRO A 195 -22.46 -53.05 7.14
CA PRO A 195 -21.75 -54.32 7.21
C PRO A 195 -20.73 -54.23 8.34
N ALA A 196 -20.95 -55.05 9.36
CA ALA A 196 -19.93 -55.49 10.28
C ALA A 196 -18.90 -56.35 9.53
N GLU A 197 -17.72 -56.45 10.15
CA GLU A 197 -16.62 -57.37 9.84
C GLU A 197 -15.60 -56.88 8.80
N LEU A 198 -14.42 -56.51 9.32
CA LEU A 198 -13.16 -57.04 8.83
C LEU A 198 -12.25 -57.28 10.05
N GLU A 199 -11.86 -58.55 10.17
CA GLU A 199 -10.92 -59.14 11.13
C GLU A 199 -9.54 -58.47 11.14
#